data_AF-A0A166TK22-F1
#
_entry.id   AF-A0A166TK22-F1
#
_cell.length_a   1.000
_cell.length_b   1.000
_cell.length_c   1.000
_cell.angle_alpha   90.00
_cell.angle_beta   90.00
_cell.angle_gamma   90.00
#
_symmetry.space_group_name_H-M   'P 1'
#
loop_
_entity.id
_entity.type
_entity.pdbx_description
1 polymer ?
#
loop_
_entity_poly.entity_id
_entity_poly.type
_entity_poly.pdbx_seq_one_letter_code
_entity_poly.pdbx_strand_id
1 'polypeptide(L)' 'MTSIYQRLEDGLQEKGEIMVKLGDGEELELHTHNVEFEEEPFIRIDADDQVHWVDASQISHYWIHEEL' A
#
# COMPACT_ATOMS: atom_id res chain seq x y z
N MET A 1 14.36 -7.81 -10.83
CA MET A 1 13.60 -8.08 -9.59
C MET A 1 12.46 -7.08 -9.56
N THR A 2 11.21 -7.52 -9.46
CA THR A 2 10.06 -6.62 -9.36
C THR A 2 10.12 -5.85 -8.04
N SER A 3 10.05 -4.51 -8.10
CA SER A 3 10.06 -3.66 -6.90
C SER A 3 8.83 -3.92 -6.05
N ILE A 4 8.91 -3.60 -4.76
CA ILE A 4 7.77 -3.73 -3.85
C ILE A 4 6.62 -2.81 -4.30
N TYR A 5 6.94 -1.64 -4.83
CA TYR A 5 6.00 -0.73 -5.47
C TYR A 5 5.12 -1.43 -6.52
N GLN A 6 5.74 -2.06 -7.53
CA GLN A 6 4.99 -2.75 -8.58
C GLN A 6 4.18 -3.93 -8.05
N ARG A 7 4.71 -4.67 -7.06
CA ARG A 7 3.96 -5.79 -6.45
C ARG A 7 2.72 -5.33 -5.72
N LEU A 8 2.76 -4.17 -5.06
CA LEU A 8 1.63 -3.58 -4.37
C LEU A 8 0.60 -3.06 -5.38
N GLU A 9 1.05 -2.40 -6.45
CA GLU A 9 0.16 -1.94 -7.51
C GLU A 9 -0.58 -3.10 -8.17
N ASP A 10 0.15 -4.12 -8.62
CA ASP A 10 -0.43 -5.32 -9.25
C ASP A 10 -1.35 -6.05 -8.27
N GLY A 11 -0.92 -6.20 -7.01
CA GLY A 11 -1.69 -6.86 -5.96
C GLY A 11 -2.99 -6.13 -5.61
N LEU A 12 -2.94 -4.80 -5.51
CA LEU A 12 -4.12 -3.99 -5.24
C LEU A 12 -5.11 -4.03 -6.41
N GLN A 13 -4.61 -3.98 -7.65
CA GLN A 13 -5.45 -4.12 -8.84
C GLN A 13 -6.11 -5.51 -8.94
N GLU A 14 -5.40 -6.58 -8.55
CA GLU A 14 -5.94 -7.95 -8.61
C GLU A 14 -6.93 -8.25 -7.48
N LYS A 15 -6.65 -7.78 -6.26
CA LYS A 15 -7.38 -8.18 -5.05
C LYS A 15 -8.39 -7.14 -4.56
N GLY A 16 -8.25 -5.88 -4.98
CA GLY A 16 -9.09 -4.78 -4.54
C GLY A 16 -8.60 -4.14 -3.23
N GLU A 17 -8.00 -4.93 -2.36
CA GLU A 17 -7.55 -4.53 -1.03
C GLU A 17 -6.28 -5.27 -0.60
N ILE A 18 -5.33 -4.54 0.01
CA ILE A 18 -4.12 -5.08 0.62
C ILE A 18 -3.77 -4.33 1.91
N MET A 19 -3.13 -5.02 2.85
CA MET A 19 -2.53 -4.42 4.03
C MET A 19 -1.02 -4.27 3.83
N VAL A 20 -0.47 -3.14 4.28
CA VAL A 20 0.98 -2.92 4.33
C VAL A 20 1.43 -2.64 5.76
N LYS A 21 2.65 -3.05 6.09
CA LYS A 21 3.31 -2.74 7.36
C LYS A 21 4.59 -1.95 7.12
N LEU A 22 4.65 -0.75 7.67
CA LEU A 22 5.81 0.14 7.59
C LEU A 22 6.92 -0.32 8.54
N GLY A 23 8.13 0.22 8.36
CA GLY A 23 9.32 -0.16 9.13
C GLY A 23 9.25 0.18 10.62
N ASP A 24 8.41 1.13 11.02
CA ASP A 24 8.12 1.48 12.42
C ASP A 24 7.02 0.61 13.04
N GLY A 25 6.38 -0.24 12.25
CA GLY A 25 5.31 -1.14 12.66
C GLY A 25 3.90 -0.60 12.45
N GLU A 26 3.73 0.61 11.92
CA GLU A 26 2.42 1.13 11.47
C GLU A 26 1.86 0.22 10.37
N GLU A 27 0.55 -0.03 10.42
CA GLU A 27 -0.16 -0.84 9.44
C GLU A 27 -1.20 0.04 8.74
N LEU A 28 -1.18 0.02 7.41
CA LEU A 28 -2.08 0.81 6.56
C LEU A 28 -2.86 -0.11 5.64
N GLU A 29 -4.14 0.20 5.47
CA GLU A 29 -5.07 -0.50 4.59
C GLU A 29 -5.18 0.25 3.27
N LEU A 30 -4.84 -0.45 2.19
CA LEU A 30 -4.84 0.07 0.84
C LEU A 30 -6.03 -0.52 0.09
N HIS A 31 -6.85 0.36 -0.46
CA HIS A 31 -7.98 0.08 -1.32
C HIS A 31 -7.81 0.78 -2.67
N THR A 32 -8.37 0.17 -3.72
CA THR A 32 -8.36 0.75 -5.08
C THR A 32 -8.93 2.18 -5.17
N HIS A 33 -9.75 2.60 -4.20
CA HIS A 33 -10.37 3.93 -4.20
C HIS A 33 -9.67 4.95 -3.29
N ASN A 34 -8.74 4.53 -2.43
CA ASN A 34 -8.03 5.41 -1.50
C ASN A 34 -6.53 5.51 -1.78
N VAL A 35 -6.01 4.81 -2.79
CA VAL A 35 -4.59 4.77 -3.15
C VAL A 35 -4.34 5.36 -4.52
N GLU A 36 -3.30 6.18 -4.60
CA GLU A 36 -2.69 6.65 -5.85
C GLU A 36 -1.21 6.27 -5.87
N PHE A 37 -0.82 5.53 -6.92
CA PHE A 37 0.56 5.15 -7.24
C PHE A 37 1.17 6.29 -8.08
N GLU A 38 2.11 7.04 -7.49
CA GLU A 38 2.70 8.25 -8.08
C GLU A 38 4.04 7.93 -8.82
N GLU A 39 5.00 8.87 -8.84
CA GLU A 39 6.35 8.55 -9.31
C GLU A 39 7.02 7.59 -8.29
N GLU A 40 7.49 6.42 -8.76
CA GLU A 40 8.14 5.42 -7.90
C GLU A 40 9.28 6.08 -7.07
N PRO A 41 9.34 5.87 -5.73
CA PRO A 41 8.62 4.87 -4.95
C PRO A 41 7.39 5.40 -4.17
N PHE A 42 6.83 6.56 -4.53
CA PHE A 42 5.85 7.23 -3.68
C PHE A 42 4.41 6.73 -3.90
N ILE A 43 3.73 6.45 -2.79
CA ILE A 43 2.33 6.04 -2.74
C ILE A 43 1.58 7.04 -1.87
N ARG A 44 0.51 7.62 -2.40
CA ARG A 44 -0.42 8.48 -1.66
C ARG A 44 -1.61 7.64 -1.20
N ILE A 45 -1.93 7.71 0.09
CA ILE A 45 -3.04 6.97 0.70
C ILE A 45 -3.96 7.96 1.40
N ASP A 46 -5.21 8.07 0.95
CA ASP A 46 -6.24 8.96 1.48
C ASP A 46 -7.07 8.21 2.53
N ALA A 47 -6.65 8.27 3.80
CA ALA A 47 -7.41 7.68 4.91
C ALA A 47 -8.43 8.70 5.45
N ASP A 48 -9.47 8.20 6.14
CA ASP A 48 -10.65 8.99 6.56
C ASP A 48 -10.34 10.37 7.18
N ASP A 49 -9.29 10.46 7.99
CA ASP A 49 -8.90 11.66 8.73
C ASP A 49 -7.58 12.31 8.26
N GLN A 50 -6.79 11.64 7.41
CA GLN A 50 -5.50 12.13 6.94
C GLN A 50 -4.98 11.47 5.66
N VAL A 51 -4.13 12.20 4.92
CA VAL A 51 -3.39 11.67 3.78
C VAL A 51 -2.00 11.21 4.23
N HIS A 52 -1.68 9.94 3.97
CA HIS A 52 -0.34 9.39 4.16
C HIS A 52 0.45 9.44 2.85
N TRP A 53 1.71 9.86 2.95
CA TRP A 53 2.69 9.76 1.87
C TRP A 53 3.71 8.69 2.24
N VAL A 54 3.67 7.56 1.55
CA VAL A 54 4.49 6.39 1.86
C VAL A 54 5.54 6.22 0.77
N ASP A 55 6.80 6.13 1.18
CA ASP A 55 7.87 5.60 0.33
C ASP A 55 7.82 4.07 0.40
N ALA A 56 7.59 3.41 -0.73
CA ALA A 56 7.44 1.96 -0.79
C ALA A 56 8.68 1.20 -0.27
N SER A 57 9.86 1.82 -0.23
CA SER A 57 11.06 1.25 0.39
C SER A 57 10.98 1.09 1.91
N GLN A 58 10.05 1.80 2.57
CA GLN A 58 9.79 1.69 4.01
C GLN A 58 8.81 0.57 4.35
N ILE A 59 8.22 -0.09 3.34
CA ILE A 59 7.30 -1.20 3.56
C ILE A 59 8.09 -2.45 3.88
N SER A 60 7.91 -2.95 5.11
CA SER A 60 8.58 -4.13 5.63
C SER A 60 7.86 -5.43 5.25
N HIS A 61 6.54 -5.37 5.10
CA HIS A 61 5.69 -6.52 4.76
C HIS A 61 4.35 -6.07 4.14
N TYR A 62 3.71 -6.95 3.36
CA TYR A 62 2.34 -6.76 2.88
C TYR A 62 1.60 -8.10 2.77
N TRP A 63 0.27 -8.07 2.90
CA TRP A 63 -0.60 -9.24 2.76
C TRP A 63 -1.98 -8.84 2.22
N ILE A 64 -2.75 -9.83 1.73
CA ILE A 64 -4.12 -9.61 1.27
C ILE A 64 -5.03 -9.63 2.50
N HIS A 65 -5.90 -8.63 2.64
CA HIS A 65 -6.95 -8.66 3.65
C HIS A 65 -8.06 -9.63 3.19
N GLU A 66 -8.22 -10.76 3.88
CA GLU A 66 -9.38 -11.63 3.68
C GLU A 66 -10.29 -11.46 4.90
N GLU A 67 -11.45 -10.82 4.72
CA GLU A 67 -12.52 -10.87 5.72
C GLU A 67 -13.03 -12.32 5.85
N LEU A 68 -12.92 -12.90 7.06
CA LEU A 68 -13.37 -14.27 7.38
C LEU A 68 -14.89 -14.39 7.53
#